data_AF-A0A5P9CMD4-F1
#
_entry.id   AF-A0A5P9CMD4-F1
#
_cell.length_a   1.000
_cell.length_b   1.000
_cell.length_c   1.000
_cell.angle_alpha   90.00
_cell.angle_beta   90.00
_cell.angle_gamma   90.00
#
_symmetry.space_group_name_H-M   'P 1'
#
loop_
_entity.id
_entity.type
_entity.pdbx_description
1 polymer ?
#
loop_
_entity_poly.entity_id
_entity_poly.type
_entity_poly.pdbx_seq_one_letter_code
_entity_poly.pdbx_strand_id
1 'polypeptide(L)'
;MLMIAALAILGAIIFSQVNVHPALSFVVGVFVSTIVIRFSNTSSKPVTSHDTATKTLYVGNLPYKANESHVKDLFAKHGEVFAVRLMKDKRTGKRRGFGFVVMAATDVVKAIEGLNEKDYMQRTLKVRIANDPKSQVEQD
;
A
#
# COMPACT_ATOMS: atom_id res chain seq x y z
N MET A 1 20.36 -7.30 41.13
CA MET A 1 20.40 -8.63 40.49
C MET A 1 19.76 -9.73 41.36
N LEU A 2 20.01 -9.78 42.67
CA LEU A 2 19.47 -10.83 43.55
C LEU A 2 17.92 -10.85 43.67
N MET A 3 17.27 -9.68 43.67
CA MET A 3 15.79 -9.57 43.71
C MET A 3 15.10 -10.03 42.41
N ILE A 4 15.76 -9.88 41.25
CA ILE A 4 15.21 -10.26 39.94
C ILE A 4 15.25 -11.78 39.78
N ALA A 5 16.34 -12.41 40.24
CA ALA A 5 16.45 -13.87 40.27
C ALA A 5 15.39 -14.49 41.19
N ALA A 6 15.11 -13.89 42.35
CA ALA A 6 14.08 -14.37 43.28
C ALA A 6 12.67 -14.32 42.67
N LEU A 7 12.32 -13.25 41.96
CA LEU A 7 11.01 -13.11 41.31
C LEU A 7 10.83 -14.08 40.13
N ALA A 8 11.90 -14.33 39.36
CA ALA A 8 11.88 -15.29 38.25
C ALA A 8 11.70 -16.73 38.75
N ILE A 9 12.35 -17.09 39.86
CA ILE A 9 12.23 -18.43 40.47
C ILE A 9 10.83 -18.63 41.05
N LEU A 10 10.29 -17.62 41.74
CA LEU A 10 8.89 -17.65 42.23
C LEU A 10 7.89 -17.78 41.08
N GLY A 11 8.08 -17.04 39.99
CA GLY A 11 7.26 -17.14 38.78
C GLY A 11 7.33 -18.52 38.12
N ALA A 12 8.53 -19.10 38.02
CA ALA A 12 8.73 -20.44 37.45
C ALA A 12 8.13 -21.56 38.32
N ILE A 13 8.19 -21.44 39.65
CA ILE A 13 7.59 -22.41 40.57
C ILE A 13 6.06 -22.32 40.49
N ILE A 14 5.49 -21.11 40.52
CA ILE A 14 4.03 -20.93 40.36
C ILE A 14 3.59 -21.45 38.98
N PHE A 15 4.33 -21.16 37.91
CA PHE A 15 4.03 -21.67 36.57
C PHE A 15 4.16 -23.20 36.46
N SER A 16 5.11 -23.81 37.19
CA SER A 16 5.30 -25.27 37.21
C SER A 16 4.23 -26.01 38.02
N GLN A 17 3.52 -25.35 38.93
CA GLN A 17 2.44 -25.97 39.72
C GLN A 17 1.04 -25.76 39.13
N VAL A 18 0.91 -24.86 38.16
CA VAL A 18 -0.35 -24.67 37.42
C VAL A 18 -0.38 -25.71 36.29
N ASN A 19 -1.14 -26.78 36.49
CA ASN A 19 -1.43 -27.78 35.46
C ASN A 19 -2.34 -27.16 34.38
N VAL A 20 -1.77 -26.29 33.55
CA VAL A 20 -2.45 -25.71 32.38
C VAL A 20 -2.77 -26.85 31.40
N HIS A 21 -4.05 -27.19 31.29
CA HIS A 21 -4.50 -28.19 30.32
C HIS A 21 -4.07 -27.73 28.91
N PRO A 22 -3.55 -28.60 28.02
CA PRO A 22 -3.08 -28.19 26.69
C PRO A 22 -4.10 -27.36 25.88
N ALA A 23 -5.39 -27.57 26.14
CA ALA A 23 -6.48 -26.79 25.56
C ALA A 23 -6.46 -25.30 25.96
N LEU A 24 -6.11 -24.95 27.20
CA LEU A 24 -6.02 -23.56 27.66
C LEU A 24 -4.87 -22.82 26.98
N SER A 25 -3.71 -23.47 26.83
CA SER A 25 -2.58 -22.92 26.07
C SER A 25 -2.92 -22.71 24.60
N PHE A 26 -3.70 -23.61 24.00
CA PHE A 26 -4.16 -23.48 22.62
C PHE A 26 -5.13 -22.30 22.47
N VAL A 27 -6.08 -22.10 23.40
CA VAL A 27 -7.04 -20.99 23.33
C VAL A 27 -6.33 -19.64 23.46
N VAL A 28 -5.39 -19.49 24.40
CA VAL A 28 -4.59 -18.26 24.54
C VAL A 28 -3.71 -18.04 23.30
N GLY A 29 -3.10 -19.10 22.77
CA GLY A 29 -2.30 -19.03 21.53
C GLY A 29 -3.13 -18.63 20.30
N VAL A 30 -4.35 -19.15 20.16
CA VAL A 30 -5.29 -18.77 19.08
C VAL A 30 -5.75 -17.32 19.25
N PHE A 31 -5.99 -16.86 20.48
CA PHE A 31 -6.39 -15.47 20.73
C PHE A 31 -5.26 -14.48 20.40
N VAL A 32 -4.03 -14.80 20.77
CA VAL A 32 -2.84 -14.00 20.40
C VAL A 32 -2.59 -14.07 18.89
N SER A 33 -2.71 -15.25 18.27
CA SER A 33 -2.53 -15.44 16.83
C SER A 33 -3.57 -14.68 16.00
N THR A 34 -4.84 -14.69 16.41
CA THR A 34 -5.89 -13.90 15.74
C THR A 34 -5.65 -12.40 15.85
N ILE A 35 -5.14 -11.91 16.98
CA ILE A 35 -4.73 -10.50 17.14
C ILE A 35 -3.54 -10.14 16.24
N VAL A 36 -2.54 -11.03 16.10
CA VAL A 36 -1.39 -10.80 15.22
C VAL A 36 -1.81 -10.80 13.75
N ILE A 37 -2.70 -11.71 13.33
CA ILE A 37 -3.22 -11.75 11.95
C ILE A 37 -4.03 -10.47 11.63
N ARG A 38 -4.75 -9.90 12.60
CA ARG A 38 -5.45 -8.61 12.42
C ARG A 38 -4.49 -7.44 12.20
N PHE A 39 -3.27 -7.50 12.73
CA PHE A 39 -2.29 -6.42 12.60
C PHE A 39 -1.33 -6.59 11.40
N SER A 40 -1.21 -7.80 10.84
CA SER A 40 -0.28 -8.09 9.73
C SER A 40 -0.87 -7.93 8.33
N ASN A 41 -2.13 -7.55 8.16
CA ASN A 41 -2.67 -7.31 6.82
C ASN A 41 -2.31 -5.89 6.34
N THR A 42 -1.08 -5.77 5.83
CA THR A 42 -0.66 -4.66 4.98
C THR A 42 -1.71 -4.45 3.90
N SER A 43 -2.10 -3.19 3.74
CA SER A 43 -3.11 -2.69 2.82
C SER A 43 -3.00 -3.23 1.39
N SER A 44 -3.60 -4.39 1.12
CA SER A 44 -4.11 -4.77 -0.20
C SER A 44 -5.61 -4.59 -0.15
N LYS A 45 -6.06 -3.37 -0.46
CA LYS A 45 -7.49 -3.11 -0.69
C LYS A 45 -7.97 -4.11 -1.76
N PRO A 46 -8.95 -5.00 -1.46
CA PRO A 46 -9.65 -5.71 -2.51
C PRO A 46 -10.31 -4.64 -3.38
N VAL A 47 -10.03 -4.69 -4.67
CA VAL A 47 -10.56 -3.74 -5.65
C VAL A 47 -12.02 -4.12 -5.86
N THR A 48 -12.88 -3.70 -4.94
CA THR A 48 -14.33 -3.74 -5.12
C THR A 48 -14.61 -2.78 -6.26
N SER A 49 -15.09 -3.33 -7.37
CA SER A 49 -15.71 -2.62 -8.48
C SER A 49 -16.88 -1.79 -7.95
N HIS A 50 -16.58 -0.58 -7.48
CA HIS A 50 -17.57 0.44 -7.23
C HIS A 50 -17.85 1.09 -8.58
N ASP A 51 -19.12 1.02 -9.00
CA ASP A 51 -19.68 1.68 -10.17
C ASP A 51 -19.67 3.20 -9.97
N THR A 52 -18.47 3.74 -9.92
CA THR A 52 -18.17 5.16 -9.92
C THR A 52 -17.16 5.32 -11.02
N ALA A 53 -17.53 6.05 -12.07
CA ALA A 53 -16.67 6.25 -13.23
C ALA A 53 -15.27 6.68 -12.75
N THR A 54 -14.30 5.79 -12.87
CA THR A 54 -12.89 6.07 -12.61
C THR A 54 -12.17 6.18 -13.94
N LYS A 55 -11.11 6.97 -13.97
CA LYS A 55 -10.31 7.16 -15.17
C LYS A 55 -8.84 7.06 -14.83
N THR A 56 -8.11 6.43 -15.75
CA THR A 56 -6.66 6.27 -15.61
C THR A 56 -5.97 7.48 -16.25
N LEU A 57 -5.04 8.08 -15.50
CA LEU A 57 -4.14 9.12 -15.98
C LEU A 57 -2.76 8.52 -16.22
N TYR A 58 -2.14 8.96 -17.31
CA TYR A 58 -0.72 8.76 -17.58
C TYR A 58 0.07 9.92 -16.97
N VAL A 59 1.14 9.58 -16.25
CA VAL A 59 2.05 10.54 -15.62
C VAL A 59 3.46 10.27 -16.12
N GLY A 60 3.99 11.18 -16.94
CA GLY A 60 5.31 11.08 -17.55
C GLY A 60 6.30 12.11 -17.01
N ASN A 61 7.57 11.90 -17.36
CA ASN A 61 8.71 12.72 -16.93
C ASN A 61 8.92 12.80 -15.41
N LEU A 62 8.44 11.79 -14.68
CA LEU A 62 8.67 11.69 -13.25
C LEU A 62 10.17 11.53 -12.95
N PRO A 63 10.69 12.18 -11.90
CA PRO A 63 12.07 11.99 -11.49
C PRO A 63 12.29 10.55 -11.04
N TYR A 64 13.48 10.01 -11.28
CA TYR A 64 13.82 8.63 -10.89
C TYR A 64 13.77 8.38 -9.38
N LYS A 65 13.71 9.44 -8.57
CA LYS A 65 13.53 9.40 -7.12
C LYS A 65 12.05 9.42 -6.69
N ALA A 66 11.10 9.72 -7.58
CA ALA A 66 9.67 9.72 -7.24
C ALA A 66 9.15 8.30 -6.98
N ASN A 67 8.61 8.09 -5.78
CA ASN A 67 7.98 6.84 -5.34
C ASN A 67 6.47 6.90 -5.58
N GLU A 68 5.80 5.75 -5.49
CA GLU A 68 4.34 5.65 -5.58
C GLU A 68 3.65 6.51 -4.52
N SER A 69 4.17 6.57 -3.29
CA SER A 69 3.65 7.45 -2.24
C SER A 69 3.71 8.92 -2.64
N HIS A 70 4.83 9.41 -3.18
CA HIS A 70 4.96 10.81 -3.59
C HIS A 70 3.98 11.19 -4.69
N VAL A 71 3.76 10.28 -5.65
CA VAL A 71 2.79 10.49 -6.73
C VAL A 71 1.37 10.44 -6.16
N LYS A 72 1.06 9.49 -5.29
CA LYS A 72 -0.24 9.44 -4.61
C LYS A 72 -0.54 10.73 -3.85
N ASP A 73 0.41 11.21 -3.04
CA ASP A 73 0.24 12.44 -2.24
C ASP A 73 0.10 13.68 -3.12
N LEU A 74 0.79 13.73 -4.26
CA LEU A 74 0.67 14.81 -5.23
C LEU A 74 -0.72 14.86 -5.85
N PHE A 75 -1.24 13.71 -6.29
CA PHE A 75 -2.55 13.60 -6.93
C PHE A 75 -3.71 13.68 -5.92
N ALA A 76 -3.49 13.27 -4.67
CA ALA A 76 -4.47 13.35 -3.58
C ALA A 76 -4.89 14.79 -3.25
N LYS A 77 -4.08 15.80 -3.61
CA LYS A 77 -4.44 17.22 -3.47
C LYS A 77 -5.51 17.67 -4.47
N HIS A 78 -5.67 16.94 -5.57
CA HIS A 78 -6.57 17.29 -6.65
C HIS A 78 -7.83 16.43 -6.68
N GLY A 79 -7.84 15.28 -5.98
CA GLY A 79 -9.00 14.40 -5.87
C GLY A 79 -8.68 13.05 -5.25
N GLU A 80 -9.65 12.13 -5.29
CA GLU A 80 -9.47 10.79 -4.74
C GLU A 80 -8.65 9.89 -5.67
N VAL A 81 -7.58 9.30 -5.11
CA VAL A 81 -6.67 8.38 -5.80
C VAL A 81 -6.96 6.95 -5.36
N PHE A 82 -7.40 6.12 -6.29
CA PHE A 82 -7.70 4.70 -6.06
C PHE A 82 -6.45 3.83 -6.14
N ALA A 83 -5.63 4.03 -7.18
CA ALA A 83 -4.43 3.25 -7.42
C ALA A 83 -3.33 4.06 -8.09
N VAL A 84 -2.08 3.73 -7.80
CA VAL A 84 -0.88 4.30 -8.44
C VAL A 84 0.01 3.14 -8.87
N ARG A 85 0.50 3.16 -10.11
CA ARG A 85 1.39 2.16 -10.67
C ARG A 85 2.54 2.82 -11.41
N LEU A 86 3.74 2.76 -10.83
CA LEU A 86 4.95 3.28 -11.50
C LEU A 86 5.65 2.20 -12.32
N MET A 87 6.02 2.54 -13.55
CA MET A 87 6.68 1.59 -14.44
C MET A 87 8.19 1.57 -14.19
N LYS A 88 8.71 0.37 -13.93
CA LYS A 88 10.14 0.11 -13.74
C LYS A 88 10.63 -0.77 -14.89
N ASP A 89 11.87 -0.57 -15.28
CA ASP A 89 12.54 -1.43 -16.26
C ASP A 89 12.81 -2.78 -15.60
N LYS A 90 12.32 -3.87 -16.20
CA LYS A 90 12.41 -5.23 -15.61
C LYS A 90 13.83 -5.78 -15.61
N ARG A 91 14.70 -5.31 -16.52
CA ARG A 91 16.06 -5.82 -16.68
C ARG A 91 17.05 -5.09 -15.78
N THR A 92 16.87 -3.79 -15.60
CA THR A 92 17.80 -2.93 -14.84
C THR A 92 17.24 -2.49 -13.49
N GLY A 93 15.95 -2.71 -13.22
CA GLY A 93 15.26 -2.22 -12.02
C GLY A 93 15.12 -0.69 -11.96
N LYS A 94 15.67 0.04 -12.93
CA LYS A 94 15.63 1.51 -12.95
C LYS A 94 14.23 1.99 -13.29
N ARG A 95 13.81 3.10 -12.68
CA ARG A 95 12.51 3.70 -12.96
C ARG A 95 12.51 4.25 -14.37
N ARG A 96 11.44 4.01 -15.12
CA ARG A 96 11.32 4.54 -16.50
C ARG A 96 10.92 6.02 -16.54
N GLY A 97 10.61 6.61 -15.38
CA GLY A 97 10.19 8.00 -15.25
C GLY A 97 8.75 8.22 -15.72
N PHE A 98 7.91 7.18 -15.69
CA PHE A 98 6.49 7.30 -15.96
C PHE A 98 5.67 6.27 -15.17
N GLY A 99 4.37 6.52 -15.07
CA GLY A 99 3.41 5.63 -14.43
C GLY A 99 1.96 5.97 -14.77
N PHE A 100 1.07 5.25 -14.10
CA PHE A 100 -0.38 5.37 -14.25
C PHE A 100 -1.02 5.61 -12.89
N VAL A 101 -2.04 6.46 -12.85
CA VAL A 101 -2.77 6.82 -11.63
C VAL A 101 -4.27 6.70 -11.92
N VAL A 102 -4.98 5.94 -11.11
CA VAL A 102 -6.43 5.74 -11.23
C VAL A 102 -7.12 6.68 -10.25
N MET A 103 -7.99 7.55 -10.77
CA MET A 103 -8.73 8.55 -10.00
C MET A 103 -10.21 8.59 -10.38
N ALA A 104 -11.02 9.28 -9.58
CA ALA A 104 -12.40 9.58 -9.92
C ALA A 104 -12.47 10.40 -11.22
N ALA A 105 -13.38 10.05 -12.14
CA ALA A 105 -13.53 10.73 -13.43
C ALA A 105 -13.81 12.24 -13.28
N THR A 106 -14.50 12.62 -12.20
CA THR A 106 -14.81 14.02 -11.86
C THR A 106 -13.59 14.86 -11.53
N ASP A 107 -12.54 14.25 -10.96
CA ASP A 107 -11.34 14.95 -10.50
C ASP A 107 -10.18 14.90 -11.50
N VAL A 108 -10.28 14.02 -12.50
CA VAL A 108 -9.24 13.84 -13.53
C VAL A 108 -8.93 15.14 -14.27
N VAL A 109 -9.95 15.94 -14.61
CA VAL A 109 -9.74 17.23 -15.30
C VAL A 109 -8.95 18.19 -14.43
N LYS A 110 -9.33 18.34 -13.16
CA LYS A 110 -8.62 19.20 -12.18
C LYS A 110 -7.18 18.75 -11.96
N ALA A 111 -6.94 17.44 -11.90
CA ALA A 111 -5.60 16.89 -11.73
C ALA A 111 -4.73 17.16 -12.97
N ILE A 112 -5.28 17.05 -14.19
CA ILE A 112 -4.56 17.36 -15.43
C ILE A 112 -4.24 18.85 -15.47
N GLU A 113 -5.20 19.73 -15.28
CA GLU A 113 -4.99 21.18 -15.35
C GLU A 113 -4.00 21.69 -14.27
N GLY A 114 -4.01 21.09 -13.08
CA GLY A 114 -3.14 21.50 -11.98
C GLY A 114 -1.74 20.89 -11.97
N LEU A 115 -1.53 19.75 -12.65
CA LEU A 115 -0.26 19.01 -12.60
C LEU A 115 0.42 18.83 -13.96
N ASN A 116 -0.31 18.95 -15.07
CA ASN A 116 0.30 18.93 -16.39
C ASN A 116 1.19 20.17 -16.54
N GLU A 117 2.40 19.97 -17.05
CA GLU A 117 3.42 21.01 -17.24
C GLU A 117 3.92 21.68 -15.94
N LYS A 118 3.60 21.09 -14.78
CA LYS A 118 4.11 21.56 -13.51
C LYS A 118 5.52 21.07 -13.27
N ASP A 119 6.39 21.96 -12.82
CA ASP A 119 7.73 21.58 -12.39
C ASP A 119 7.70 20.84 -11.06
N TYR A 120 8.25 19.62 -11.07
CA TYR A 120 8.38 18.77 -9.92
C TYR A 120 9.80 18.20 -9.87
N MET A 121 10.57 18.61 -8.86
CA MET A 121 11.94 18.11 -8.62
C MET A 121 12.85 18.28 -9.86
N GLN A 122 12.85 19.50 -10.41
CA GLN A 122 13.60 19.90 -11.62
C GLN A 122 13.18 19.16 -12.90
N ARG A 123 11.96 18.59 -12.94
CA ARG A 123 11.40 17.97 -14.14
C ARG A 123 9.95 18.40 -14.32
N THR A 124 9.61 18.78 -15.54
CA THR A 124 8.25 19.18 -15.91
C THR A 124 7.37 17.95 -16.09
N LEU A 125 6.36 17.78 -15.24
CA LEU A 125 5.47 16.62 -15.31
C LEU A 125 4.60 16.67 -16.56
N LYS A 126 4.33 15.51 -17.15
CA LYS A 126 3.39 15.38 -18.27
C LYS A 126 2.21 14.52 -17.84
N VAL A 127 1.05 15.13 -17.63
CA VAL A 127 -0.15 14.44 -17.13
C VAL A 127 -1.22 14.44 -18.22
N ARG A 128 -1.71 13.27 -18.59
CA ARG A 128 -2.72 13.10 -19.66
C ARG A 128 -3.68 11.99 -19.29
N ILE A 129 -4.85 11.96 -19.90
CA ILE A 129 -5.71 10.78 -19.85
C ILE A 129 -4.95 9.60 -20.48
N ALA A 130 -4.83 8.49 -19.76
CA ALA A 130 -4.27 7.27 -20.32
C ALA A 130 -5.33 6.60 -21.20
N ASN A 131 -4.91 6.11 -22.36
CA ASN A 131 -5.68 5.06 -23.01
C ASN A 131 -5.51 3.79 -22.18
N ASP A 132 -6.62 3.13 -21.88
CA ASP A 132 -6.57 1.81 -21.26
C ASP A 132 -5.63 0.92 -22.08
N PRO A 133 -4.59 0.33 -21.47
CA PRO A 133 -3.89 -0.74 -22.13
C PRO A 133 -4.96 -1.78 -22.38
N LYS A 134 -5.25 -2.07 -23.66
CA LYS A 134 -6.17 -3.13 -24.10
C LYS A 134 -5.84 -4.35 -23.26
N SER A 135 -6.60 -4.58 -22.19
CA SER A 135 -6.47 -5.77 -21.38
C SER A 135 -6.86 -6.86 -22.34
N GLN A 136 -5.86 -7.59 -22.83
CA GLN A 136 -6.08 -8.91 -23.40
C GLN A 136 -6.68 -9.72 -22.26
N VAL A 137 -7.99 -9.60 -22.12
CA VAL A 137 -8.81 -10.62 -21.47
C VAL A 137 -8.81 -11.74 -22.50
N GLU A 138 -7.71 -12.49 -22.50
CA GLU A 138 -7.66 -13.80 -23.15
C GLU A 138 -8.72 -14.63 -22.42
N GLN A 139 -9.77 -14.94 -23.15
CA GLN A 139 -10.88 -15.76 -22.72
C GLN A 139 -10.43 -17.21 -22.94
N ASP A 140 -9.83 -17.82 -21.92
CA ASP A 140 -9.61 -19.28 -21.85
C ASP A 140 -10.85 -19.98 -21.27
#